data_AF-A0A6N7B9J7-F1
#
_entry.id   AF-A0A6N7B9J7-F1
#
_cell.length_a   1.000
_cell.length_b   1.000
_cell.length_c   1.000
_cell.angle_alpha   90.00
_cell.angle_beta   90.00
_cell.angle_gamma   90.00
#
_symmetry.space_group_name_H-M   'P 1'
#
loop_
_entity.id
_entity.type
_entity.pdbx_description
1 polymer ?
#
loop_
_entity_poly.entity_id
_entity_poly.type
_entity_poly.pdbx_seq_one_letter_code
_entity_poly.pdbx_strand_id
1 'polypeptide(L)' 'MGEKLKMPHSRPMPSIGSNCHELRINDEGNTWRIINRTDVDAIIILEVFKKKTQQTPKNIVDICEKRIREYGNE' A
#
# COMPACT_ATOMS: atom_id res chain seq x y z
N MET A 1 20.80 4.89 1.37
CA MET A 1 19.52 4.13 1.33
C MET A 1 18.65 4.64 2.47
N GLY A 2 17.37 4.88 2.23
CA GLY A 2 16.43 5.33 3.26
C GLY A 2 16.10 4.24 4.28
N GLU A 3 15.41 4.61 5.35
CA GLU A 3 14.97 3.68 6.39
C GLU A 3 13.79 2.81 5.94
N LYS A 4 13.82 1.52 6.32
CA LYS A 4 12.68 0.62 6.10
C LYS A 4 11.70 0.75 7.27
N LEU A 5 10.55 1.36 7.01
CA LEU A 5 9.44 1.37 7.95
C LEU A 5 8.95 -0.06 8.20
N LYS A 6 8.75 -0.40 9.48
CA LYS A 6 8.27 -1.71 9.93
C LYS A 6 6.90 -1.58 10.59
N MET A 7 6.35 -2.71 11.02
CA MET A 7 5.19 -2.72 11.90
C MET A 7 5.48 -1.89 13.17
N PRO A 8 4.47 -1.15 13.68
CA PRO A 8 3.09 -1.10 13.20
C PRO A 8 2.85 -0.14 12.03
N HIS A 9 3.82 0.69 11.64
CA HIS A 9 3.63 1.79 10.67
C HIS A 9 3.52 1.32 9.22
N SER A 10 4.17 0.20 8.89
CA SER A 10 4.20 -0.39 7.55
C SER A 10 4.01 -1.90 7.64
N ARG A 11 2.92 -2.42 7.05
CA ARG A 11 2.64 -3.87 6.97
C ARG A 11 2.98 -4.39 5.57
N PRO A 12 3.78 -5.47 5.43
CA PRO A 12 3.95 -6.13 4.14
C PRO A 12 2.64 -6.67 3.54
N MET A 13 2.46 -6.52 2.24
CA MET A 13 1.27 -6.93 1.46
C MET A 13 1.64 -7.91 0.34
N PRO A 14 2.14 -9.12 0.65
CA PRO A 14 2.55 -10.09 -0.37
C PRO A 14 1.41 -10.58 -1.25
N SER A 15 0.15 -10.46 -0.79
CA SER A 15 -1.03 -10.79 -1.59
C SER A 15 -1.24 -9.83 -2.77
N ILE A 16 -0.64 -8.64 -2.75
CA ILE A 16 -0.74 -7.64 -3.82
C ILE A 16 0.48 -7.73 -4.76
N GLY A 17 1.68 -7.89 -4.21
CA GLY A 17 2.91 -8.00 -4.99
C GLY A 17 4.17 -7.91 -4.12
N SER A 18 5.34 -8.15 -4.75
CA SER A 18 6.63 -7.90 -4.11
C SER A 18 6.81 -6.42 -3.80
N ASN A 19 7.53 -6.12 -2.71
CA ASN A 19 7.80 -4.76 -2.24
C ASN A 19 6.55 -3.87 -2.02
N CYS A 20 5.36 -4.49 -1.91
CA CYS A 20 4.11 -3.79 -1.66
C CYS A 20 3.83 -3.73 -0.16
N HIS A 21 3.58 -2.53 0.36
CA HIS A 21 3.34 -2.28 1.78
C HIS A 21 2.05 -1.47 1.99
N GLU A 22 1.39 -1.70 3.13
CA GLU A 22 0.33 -0.86 3.67
C GLU A 22 0.92 0.09 4.72
N LEU A 23 1.02 1.38 4.39
CA LEU A 23 1.35 2.43 5.35
C LEU A 23 0.12 2.81 6.16
N ARG A 24 0.34 3.02 7.46
CA ARG A 24 -0.70 3.32 8.45
C ARG A 24 -0.55 4.73 8.97
N ILE A 25 -1.48 5.59 8.57
CA ILE A 25 -1.48 7.00 8.95
C ILE A 25 -2.69 7.27 9.85
N ASN A 26 -2.45 7.90 11.00
CA ASN A 26 -3.50 8.45 11.85
C ASN A 26 -3.46 9.97 11.68
N ASP A 27 -4.60 10.54 11.34
CA ASP A 27 -4.83 11.98 11.13
C ASP A 27 -5.95 12.45 12.06
N GLU A 28 -6.15 13.77 12.22
CA GLU A 28 -6.92 14.41 13.30
C GLU A 28 -8.34 13.83 13.51
N GLY A 29 -8.97 13.28 12.46
CA GLY A 29 -10.27 12.60 12.56
C GLY A 29 -10.36 11.25 11.87
N ASN A 30 -9.26 10.75 11.27
CA ASN A 30 -9.33 9.61 10.37
C ASN A 30 -8.09 8.71 10.47
N THR A 31 -8.31 7.40 10.40
CA THR A 31 -7.24 6.44 10.15
C THR A 31 -7.20 6.12 8.66
N TRP A 32 -6.08 6.43 8.01
CA TRP A 32 -5.84 6.18 6.60
C TRP A 32 -4.91 4.99 6.38
N ARG A 33 -5.05 4.38 5.21
CA ARG A 33 -4.18 3.32 4.68
C ARG A 33 -3.75 3.70 3.28
N ILE A 34 -2.45 3.62 3.04
CA ILE A 34 -1.84 3.86 1.74
C ILE A 34 -1.16 2.57 1.32
N ILE A 35 -1.63 1.96 0.23
CA ILE A 35 -0.91 0.85 -0.39
C ILE A 35 0.09 1.44 -1.36
N ASN A 36 1.36 1.06 -1.23
CA ASN A 36 2.40 1.47 -2.15
C ASN A 36 3.30 0.29 -2.53
N ARG A 37 4.00 0.45 -3.66
CA ARG A 37 5.15 -0.36 -4.05
C ARG A 37 6.40 0.52 -4.02
N THR A 38 7.47 0.02 -3.44
CA THR A 38 8.78 0.69 -3.47
C THR A 38 9.70 -0.04 -4.44
N ASP A 39 10.11 0.65 -5.49
CA ASP A 39 11.17 0.24 -6.41
C ASP A 39 12.43 1.09 -6.17
N VAL A 40 13.48 0.90 -6.96
CA VAL A 40 14.79 1.55 -6.71
C VAL A 40 14.75 3.05 -7.00
N ASP A 41 13.95 3.45 -7.97
CA ASP A 41 13.83 4.79 -8.53
C ASP A 41 12.46 5.45 -8.28
N ALA A 42 11.47 4.69 -7.83
CA ALA A 42 10.10 5.16 -7.64
C ALA A 42 9.39 4.58 -6.42
N ILE A 43 8.46 5.37 -5.86
CA ILE A 43 7.44 4.89 -4.92
C ILE A 43 6.09 5.06 -5.61
N ILE A 44 5.47 3.94 -5.97
CA ILE A 44 4.16 3.92 -6.64
C ILE A 44 3.07 3.84 -5.59
N ILE A 45 2.19 4.85 -5.53
CA ILE A 45 0.99 4.81 -4.70
C ILE A 45 -0.09 4.04 -5.44
N LEU A 46 -0.45 2.88 -4.91
CA LEU A 46 -1.41 1.97 -5.53
C LEU A 46 -2.84 2.26 -5.12
N GLU A 47 -3.11 2.67 -3.88
CA GLU A 47 -4.45 3.12 -3.45
C GLU A 47 -4.38 3.85 -2.10
N VAL A 48 -5.27 4.82 -1.88
CA VAL A 48 -5.42 5.55 -0.61
C VAL A 48 -6.85 5.42 -0.13
N PHE A 49 -7.06 4.89 1.07
CA PHE A 49 -8.40 4.69 1.59
C PHE A 49 -8.50 4.92 3.10
N LYS A 50 -9.65 5.42 3.55
CA LYS A 50 -10.00 5.51 4.96
C LYS A 50 -10.26 4.10 5.51
N LYS A 51 -9.64 3.76 6.64
CA LYS A 51 -9.86 2.49 7.34
C LYS A 51 -11.30 2.45 7.88
N LYS A 52 -12.10 1.54 7.33
CA LYS A 52 -13.45 1.22 7.84
C LYS A 52 -13.50 -0.15 8.54
N THR A 53 -12.59 -1.04 8.18
CA THR A 53 -12.52 -2.44 8.65
C THR A 53 -11.13 -2.73 9.23
N GLN A 54 -10.93 -3.91 9.84
CA GLN A 54 -9.60 -4.34 10.31
C GLN A 54 -8.74 -4.87 9.16
N GLN A 55 -9.34 -5.66 8.27
CA GLN A 55 -8.69 -6.21 7.08
C GLN A 55 -8.85 -5.27 5.89
N THR A 56 -7.88 -5.28 4.98
CA THR A 56 -7.96 -4.56 3.71
C THR A 56 -9.08 -5.17 2.87
N PRO A 57 -10.09 -4.38 2.44
CA PRO A 57 -11.18 -4.89 1.63
C PRO A 57 -10.69 -5.54 0.33
N LYS A 58 -11.34 -6.63 -0.11
CA LYS A 58 -10.95 -7.35 -1.32
C LYS A 58 -10.91 -6.45 -2.56
N ASN A 59 -11.87 -5.55 -2.73
CA ASN A 59 -11.90 -4.64 -3.86
C ASN A 59 -10.67 -3.71 -3.92
N ILE A 60 -10.07 -3.35 -2.78
CA ILE A 60 -8.84 -2.57 -2.73
C ILE A 60 -7.65 -3.42 -3.19
N VAL A 61 -7.60 -4.69 -2.77
CA VAL A 61 -6.58 -5.64 -3.25
C VAL A 61 -6.67 -5.79 -4.77
N ASP A 62 -7.86 -6.04 -5.30
CA ASP A 62 -8.10 -6.20 -6.74
C ASP A 62 -7.68 -4.95 -7.54
N ILE A 63 -7.98 -3.73 -7.04
CA ILE A 63 -7.54 -2.47 -7.65
C ILE A 63 -6.00 -2.36 -7.65
N CYS A 64 -5.35 -2.70 -6.54
CA CYS A 64 -3.89 -2.62 -6.43
C CYS A 64 -3.20 -3.61 -7.38
N GLU A 65 -3.69 -4.85 -7.47
CA GLU A 65 -3.17 -5.85 -8.41
C GLU A 65 -3.28 -5.36 -9.86
N LYS A 66 -4.41 -4.76 -10.22
CA LYS A 66 -4.62 -4.17 -11.54
C LYS A 66 -3.61 -3.06 -11.83
N ARG A 67 -3.46 -2.09 -10.92
CA ARG A 67 -2.54 -0.94 -11.08
C ARG A 67 -1.08 -1.37 -11.16
N ILE A 68 -0.67 -2.40 -10.41
CA ILE A 68 0.69 -2.95 -10.52
C ILE A 68 0.97 -3.52 -11.90
N ARG A 69 0.01 -4.27 -12.47
CA ARG A 69 0.16 -4.86 -13.81
C ARG A 69 0.23 -3.77 -14.87
N GLU A 70 -0.57 -2.73 -14.74
CA GLU A 70 -0.54 -1.58 -15.65
C GLU A 70 0.82 -0.88 -15.62
N TYR A 71 1.37 -0.62 -14.42
CA TYR A 71 2.71 -0.01 -14.27
C TYR A 71 3.84 -0.89 -14.83
N GLY A 72 3.77 -2.21 -14.65
CA GLY A 72 4.82 -3.13 -15.13
C GLY A 72 4.79 -3.40 -16.64
N ASN A 73 3.75 -2.95 -17.35
CA ASN A 73 3.62 -3.08 -18.80
C ASN A 73 4.08 -1.81 -19.55
N GLU A 74 4.57 -0.80 -18.85
CA GLU A 74 5.28 0.37 -19.39
C GLU A 74 6.77 0.07 -19.57
#